data_AF-A0A2J6IGV9-F1
#
_entry.id   AF-A0A2J6IGV9-F1
#
_cell.length_a   1.000
_cell.length_b   1.000
_cell.length_c   1.000
_cell.angle_alpha   90.00
_cell.angle_beta   90.00
_cell.angle_gamma   90.00
#
_symmetry.space_group_name_H-M   'P 1'
#
loop_
_entity.id
_entity.type
_entity.pdbx_description
1 polymer ?
#
loop_
_entity_poly.entity_id
_entity_poly.type
_entity_poly.pdbx_seq_one_letter_code
_entity_poly.pdbx_strand_id
1 'polypeptide(L)'
;MKKKSKKPFLNMDERNKLIAYKVISIMYFLTIIAMQGIAIYRQFALGQDYKEFEDIAILMTVNSLFLISALLYFGAIPIQKLKVKSILLIFIAFVALGSLFTYFKYKVFSNTELTLEQLFDKLIIIVTIIAIILGVWIVLSLLGKRRIEKELE
;
A
#
# COMPACT_ATOMS: atom_id res chain seq x y z
N MET A 1 -15.35 -45.39 7.45
CA MET A 1 -15.39 -43.91 7.42
C MET A 1 -13.99 -43.34 7.26
N LYS A 2 -13.64 -42.76 6.10
CA LYS A 2 -12.33 -42.10 5.90
C LYS A 2 -12.34 -40.72 6.58
N LYS A 3 -11.40 -40.48 7.49
CA LYS A 3 -11.17 -39.17 8.14
C LYS A 3 -10.92 -38.10 7.06
N LYS A 4 -11.84 -37.14 6.91
CA LYS A 4 -11.62 -35.91 6.13
C LYS A 4 -10.43 -35.16 6.73
N SER A 5 -9.39 -34.88 5.95
CA SER A 5 -8.22 -34.13 6.40
C SER A 5 -8.61 -32.69 6.72
N LYS A 6 -8.24 -32.22 7.91
CA LYS A 6 -8.61 -30.91 8.48
C LYS A 6 -7.85 -29.70 7.88
N LYS A 7 -7.30 -29.79 6.66
CA LYS A 7 -6.48 -28.71 6.08
C LYS A 7 -6.76 -28.52 4.58
N PRO A 8 -7.77 -27.73 4.19
CA PRO A 8 -8.20 -27.60 2.79
C PRO A 8 -7.12 -27.00 1.87
N PHE A 9 -6.27 -26.11 2.38
CA PHE A 9 -5.22 -25.46 1.58
C PHE A 9 -3.96 -26.30 1.35
N LEU A 10 -3.73 -27.36 2.13
CA LEU A 10 -2.52 -28.19 2.02
C LEU A 10 -2.66 -29.36 1.06
N ASN A 11 -3.89 -29.70 0.64
CA ASN A 11 -4.19 -30.80 -0.27
C ASN A 11 -4.75 -30.31 -1.62
N MET A 12 -4.49 -29.06 -2.00
CA MET A 12 -4.90 -28.52 -3.31
C MET A 12 -3.81 -28.76 -4.34
N ASP A 13 -4.24 -29.27 -5.50
CA ASP A 13 -3.43 -29.39 -6.71
C ASP A 13 -2.84 -28.02 -7.12
N GLU A 14 -1.62 -27.99 -7.67
CA GLU A 14 -0.87 -26.74 -7.89
C GLU A 14 -1.66 -25.73 -8.74
N ARG A 15 -2.39 -26.23 -9.74
CA ARG A 15 -3.27 -25.43 -10.59
C ARG A 15 -4.39 -24.77 -9.80
N ASN A 16 -5.02 -25.49 -8.88
CA ASN A 16 -6.11 -24.96 -8.05
C ASN A 16 -5.59 -23.95 -7.03
N LYS A 17 -4.38 -24.16 -6.51
CA LYS A 17 -3.70 -23.22 -5.61
C LYS A 17 -3.39 -21.90 -6.31
N LEU A 18 -2.94 -21.94 -7.56
CA LEU A 18 -2.67 -20.73 -8.37
C LEU A 18 -3.95 -19.94 -8.67
N ILE A 19 -5.04 -20.63 -9.03
CA ILE A 19 -6.36 -20.00 -9.21
C ILE A 19 -6.83 -19.35 -7.90
N ALA A 20 -6.73 -20.06 -6.78
CA ALA A 20 -7.10 -19.53 -5.48
C ALA A 20 -6.32 -18.27 -5.12
N TYR A 21 -5.00 -18.24 -5.34
CA TYR A 21 -4.18 -17.05 -5.11
C TYR A 21 -4.58 -15.89 -6.02
N LYS A 22 -4.88 -16.14 -7.29
CA LYS A 22 -5.35 -15.09 -8.21
C LYS A 22 -6.67 -14.48 -7.73
N VAL A 23 -7.62 -15.30 -7.30
CA VAL A 23 -8.91 -14.84 -6.75
C VAL A 23 -8.71 -14.05 -5.45
N ILE A 24 -7.90 -14.57 -4.52
CA ILE A 24 -7.57 -13.88 -3.26
C ILE A 24 -6.96 -12.51 -3.54
N SER A 25 -5.99 -12.42 -4.44
CA SER A 25 -5.35 -11.14 -4.81
C SER A 25 -6.34 -10.15 -5.40
N ILE A 26 -7.25 -10.59 -6.28
CA ILE A 26 -8.29 -9.72 -6.85
C ILE A 26 -9.26 -9.23 -5.76
N MET A 27 -9.74 -10.14 -4.91
CA MET A 27 -10.65 -9.80 -3.80
C MET A 27 -10.01 -8.81 -2.82
N TYR A 28 -8.74 -9.02 -2.50
CA TYR A 28 -8.00 -8.14 -1.61
C TYR A 28 -7.77 -6.76 -2.24
N PHE A 29 -7.44 -6.72 -3.54
CA PHE A 29 -7.31 -5.46 -4.28
C PHE A 29 -8.63 -4.68 -4.33
N LEU A 30 -9.74 -5.36 -4.60
CA LEU A 30 -11.08 -4.76 -4.54
C LEU A 30 -11.41 -4.22 -3.14
N THR A 31 -10.99 -4.92 -2.10
CA THR A 31 -11.17 -4.48 -0.71
C THR A 31 -10.43 -3.16 -0.45
N ILE A 32 -9.19 -3.01 -0.93
CA ILE A 32 -8.45 -1.75 -0.83
C ILE A 32 -9.16 -0.63 -1.59
N ILE A 33 -9.60 -0.87 -2.83
CA ILE A 33 -10.33 0.14 -3.61
C ILE A 33 -11.61 0.56 -2.90
N ALA A 34 -12.36 -0.39 -2.34
CA ALA A 34 -13.57 -0.11 -1.59
C ALA A 34 -13.28 0.74 -0.34
N MET A 35 -12.24 0.41 0.43
CA MET A 35 -11.82 1.22 1.59
C MET A 35 -11.41 2.64 1.17
N GLN A 36 -10.67 2.79 0.08
CA GLN A 36 -10.28 4.09 -0.45
C GLN A 36 -11.51 4.91 -0.88
N GLY A 37 -12.48 4.27 -1.54
CA GLY A 37 -13.74 4.89 -1.93
C GLY A 37 -14.57 5.34 -0.73
N ILE A 38 -14.66 4.51 0.32
CA ILE A 38 -15.36 4.86 1.56
C ILE A 38 -14.67 6.05 2.26
N ALA A 39 -13.35 6.04 2.36
CA ALA A 39 -12.59 7.14 2.97
C ALA A 39 -12.79 8.46 2.20
N ILE A 40 -12.72 8.42 0.86
CA ILE A 40 -12.99 9.57 0.00
C ILE A 40 -14.43 10.05 0.17
N TYR A 41 -15.41 9.14 0.17
CA TYR A 41 -16.83 9.50 0.34
C TYR A 41 -17.10 10.15 1.71
N ARG A 42 -16.57 9.58 2.79
CA ARG A 42 -16.71 10.15 4.14
C ARG A 42 -16.07 11.52 4.26
N GLN A 43 -14.85 11.66 3.75
CA GLN A 43 -14.11 12.91 3.83
C GLN A 43 -14.73 14.01 2.96
N PHE A 44 -15.19 13.69 1.75
CA PHE A 44 -15.59 14.71 0.77
C PHE A 44 -17.10 14.85 0.58
N ALA A 45 -17.89 13.78 0.68
CA ALA A 45 -19.35 13.84 0.52
C ALA A 45 -20.06 14.08 1.85
N LEU A 46 -19.58 13.47 2.94
CA LEU A 46 -20.15 13.65 4.27
C LEU A 46 -19.49 14.79 5.08
N GLY A 47 -18.35 15.31 4.61
CA GLY A 47 -17.65 16.42 5.25
C GLY A 47 -17.12 16.10 6.66
N GLN A 48 -16.95 14.81 6.98
CA GLN A 48 -16.50 14.38 8.30
C GLN A 48 -15.06 14.84 8.58
N ASP A 49 -14.77 15.19 9.83
CA ASP A 49 -13.40 15.44 10.26
C ASP A 49 -12.59 14.13 10.17
N TYR A 50 -11.30 14.24 9.88
CA TYR A 50 -10.38 13.10 9.84
C TYR A 50 -10.44 12.22 11.10
N LYS A 51 -10.67 12.84 12.27
CA LYS A 51 -10.80 12.11 13.54
C LYS A 51 -11.99 11.15 13.57
N GLU A 52 -13.04 11.40 12.80
CA GLU A 52 -14.25 10.57 12.79
C GLU A 52 -14.12 9.28 11.96
N PHE A 53 -13.08 9.18 11.13
CA PHE A 53 -12.80 8.00 10.31
C PHE A 53 -11.32 7.57 10.40
N GLU A 54 -10.65 7.96 11.49
CA GLU A 54 -9.27 7.59 11.78
C GLU A 54 -9.11 6.06 11.83
N ASP A 55 -10.11 5.34 12.34
CA ASP A 55 -10.18 3.88 12.37
C ASP A 55 -10.05 3.26 10.97
N ILE A 56 -10.81 3.75 10.00
CA ILE A 56 -10.75 3.32 8.60
C ILE A 56 -9.41 3.71 7.97
N ALA A 57 -8.90 4.90 8.28
CA ALA A 57 -7.61 5.35 7.76
C ALA A 57 -6.46 4.45 8.26
N ILE A 58 -6.47 4.07 9.53
CA ILE A 58 -5.51 3.12 10.12
C ILE A 58 -5.65 1.75 9.46
N LEU A 59 -6.88 1.23 9.36
CA LEU A 59 -7.14 -0.08 8.77
C LEU A 59 -6.67 -0.14 7.31
N MET A 60 -6.93 0.91 6.53
CA MET A 60 -6.45 1.04 5.15
C MET A 60 -4.91 1.09 5.08
N THR A 61 -4.28 1.87 5.98
CA THR A 61 -2.81 2.00 6.04
C THR A 61 -2.15 0.67 6.33
N VAL A 62 -2.65 -0.04 7.35
CA VAL A 62 -2.14 -1.36 7.75
C VAL A 62 -2.31 -2.37 6.60
N ASN A 63 -3.50 -2.47 6.02
CA ASN A 63 -3.75 -3.42 4.92
C ASN A 63 -2.90 -3.14 3.68
N SER A 64 -2.68 -1.87 3.35
CA SER A 64 -1.86 -1.47 2.20
C SER A 64 -0.38 -1.74 2.45
N LEU A 65 0.13 -1.44 3.65
CA LEU A 65 1.50 -1.77 4.04
C LEU A 65 1.74 -3.27 4.01
N PHE A 66 0.85 -4.08 4.60
CA PHE A 66 1.00 -5.54 4.60
C PHE A 66 0.93 -6.13 3.19
N LEU A 67 0.04 -5.64 2.33
CA LEU A 67 -0.03 -6.11 0.95
C LEU A 67 1.27 -5.86 0.20
N ILE A 68 1.74 -4.61 0.22
CA ILE A 68 2.94 -4.24 -0.51
C ILE A 68 4.13 -4.99 0.10
N SER A 69 4.23 -5.06 1.42
CA SER A 69 5.25 -5.84 2.13
C SER A 69 5.26 -7.31 1.72
N ALA A 70 4.09 -7.96 1.66
CA ALA A 70 3.96 -9.34 1.25
C ALA A 70 4.33 -9.53 -0.23
N LEU A 71 3.85 -8.65 -1.11
CA LEU A 71 4.20 -8.69 -2.53
C LEU A 71 5.71 -8.55 -2.76
N LEU A 72 6.38 -7.71 -1.95
CA LEU A 72 7.82 -7.53 -2.03
C LEU A 72 8.59 -8.72 -1.42
N TYR A 73 8.16 -9.22 -0.26
CA TYR A 73 8.82 -10.33 0.44
C TYR A 73 8.69 -11.67 -0.29
N PHE A 74 7.51 -11.97 -0.85
CA PHE A 74 7.27 -13.18 -1.63
C PHE A 74 7.73 -13.06 -3.09
N GLY A 75 8.32 -11.93 -3.48
CA GLY A 75 8.87 -11.71 -4.83
C GLY A 75 7.83 -11.69 -5.95
N ALA A 76 6.54 -11.51 -5.63
CA ALA A 76 5.48 -11.38 -6.62
C ALA A 76 5.68 -10.16 -7.53
N ILE A 77 6.34 -9.12 -7.00
CA ILE A 77 6.88 -8.03 -7.79
C ILE A 77 8.36 -8.34 -8.08
N PRO A 78 8.80 -8.38 -9.36
CA PRO A 78 10.17 -8.67 -9.74
C PRO A 78 11.11 -7.49 -9.40
N ILE A 79 11.36 -7.26 -8.12
CA ILE A 79 12.18 -6.14 -7.61
C ILE A 79 13.66 -6.34 -7.92
N GLN A 80 14.08 -7.56 -8.25
CA GLN A 80 15.45 -7.85 -8.68
C GLN A 80 15.91 -6.98 -9.87
N LYS A 81 14.97 -6.37 -10.61
CA LYS A 81 15.25 -5.44 -11.72
C LYS A 81 15.05 -3.95 -11.38
N LEU A 82 14.66 -3.60 -10.15
CA LEU A 82 14.47 -2.21 -9.76
C LEU A 82 15.82 -1.50 -9.60
N LYS A 83 16.21 -0.76 -10.63
CA LYS A 83 17.37 0.12 -10.61
C LYS A 83 17.14 1.25 -9.60
N VAL A 84 18.20 1.78 -9.00
CA VAL A 84 18.17 2.96 -8.10
C VAL A 84 17.38 4.12 -8.72
N LYS A 85 17.54 4.34 -10.03
CA LYS A 85 16.76 5.35 -10.79
C LYS A 85 15.25 5.12 -10.71
N SER A 86 14.79 3.87 -10.72
CA SER A 86 13.37 3.53 -10.64
C SER A 86 12.81 3.78 -9.25
N ILE A 87 13.58 3.49 -8.19
CA ILE A 87 13.20 3.78 -6.80
C ILE A 87 13.10 5.29 -6.61
N LEU A 88 14.07 6.06 -7.13
CA LEU A 88 14.05 7.52 -7.08
C LEU A 88 12.84 8.10 -7.84
N LEU A 89 12.51 7.55 -9.01
CA LEU A 89 11.32 7.96 -9.77
C LEU A 89 10.02 7.69 -8.99
N ILE A 90 9.90 6.51 -8.36
CA ILE A 90 8.75 6.16 -7.52
C ILE A 90 8.65 7.13 -6.34
N PHE A 91 9.76 7.45 -5.68
CA PHE A 91 9.82 8.44 -4.61
C PHE A 91 9.31 9.81 -5.06
N ILE A 92 9.88 10.35 -6.14
CA ILE A 92 9.48 11.66 -6.69
C ILE A 92 8.00 11.65 -7.09
N ALA A 93 7.52 10.58 -7.73
CA ALA A 93 6.13 10.44 -8.12
C ALA A 93 5.19 10.47 -6.91
N PHE A 94 5.50 9.73 -5.84
CA PHE A 94 4.71 9.76 -4.61
C PHE A 94 4.74 11.12 -3.92
N VAL A 95 5.90 11.80 -3.88
CA VAL A 95 6.01 13.13 -3.29
C VAL A 95 5.17 14.13 -4.09
N ALA A 96 5.24 14.09 -5.42
CA ALA A 96 4.44 14.94 -6.29
C ALA A 96 2.94 14.68 -6.11
N LEU A 97 2.51 13.40 -6.10
CA LEU A 97 1.12 13.03 -5.88
C LEU A 97 0.61 13.45 -4.50
N GLY A 98 1.39 13.21 -3.43
CA GLY A 98 1.03 13.61 -2.08
C GLY A 98 0.94 15.13 -1.92
N SER A 99 1.84 15.87 -2.59
CA SER A 99 1.82 17.33 -2.61
C SER A 99 0.61 17.87 -3.36
N LEU A 100 0.31 17.32 -4.54
CA LEU A 100 -0.84 17.69 -5.35
C LEU A 100 -2.16 17.39 -4.61
N PHE A 101 -2.26 16.22 -4.00
CA PHE A 101 -3.41 15.83 -3.17
C PHE A 101 -3.59 16.79 -1.99
N THR A 102 -2.51 17.14 -1.31
CA THR A 102 -2.55 18.07 -0.18
C THR A 102 -2.99 19.46 -0.64
N TYR A 103 -2.40 19.99 -1.70
CA TYR A 103 -2.80 21.27 -2.27
C TYR A 103 -4.29 21.28 -2.66
N PHE A 104 -4.74 20.24 -3.37
CA PHE A 104 -6.14 20.09 -3.76
C PHE A 104 -7.08 20.01 -2.55
N LYS A 105 -6.68 19.25 -1.50
CA LYS A 105 -7.43 19.13 -0.24
C LYS A 105 -7.71 20.51 0.37
N TYR A 106 -6.67 21.31 0.61
CA TYR A 106 -6.82 22.58 1.32
C TYR A 106 -7.50 23.65 0.47
N LYS A 107 -7.19 23.71 -0.83
CA LYS A 107 -7.74 24.72 -1.73
C LYS A 107 -9.21 24.47 -2.08
N VAL A 108 -9.56 23.25 -2.47
CA VAL A 108 -10.90 22.95 -3.02
C VAL A 108 -11.90 22.62 -1.93
N PHE A 109 -11.49 21.94 -0.86
CA PHE A 109 -12.44 21.42 0.14
C PHE A 109 -12.44 22.20 1.45
N SER A 110 -11.31 22.79 1.85
CA SER A 110 -11.23 23.59 3.06
C SER A 110 -11.36 25.10 2.80
N ASN A 111 -11.45 25.54 1.54
CA ASN A 111 -11.42 26.95 1.12
C ASN A 111 -10.37 27.79 1.87
N THR A 112 -9.26 27.15 2.26
CA THR A 112 -8.21 27.77 3.08
C THR A 112 -7.07 28.10 2.15
N GLU A 113 -6.74 29.37 2.02
CA GLU A 113 -5.53 29.79 1.33
C GLU A 113 -4.32 29.42 2.19
N LEU A 114 -3.55 28.43 1.74
CA LEU A 114 -2.30 28.08 2.40
C LEU A 114 -1.22 29.08 2.04
N THR A 115 -0.51 29.59 3.06
CA THR A 115 0.73 30.34 2.84
C THR A 115 1.83 29.42 2.31
N LEU A 116 2.87 29.99 1.69
CA LEU A 116 4.01 29.22 1.19
C LEU A 116 4.71 28.44 2.31
N GLU A 117 4.84 29.02 3.51
CA GLU A 117 5.43 28.36 4.68
C GLU A 117 4.65 27.10 5.08
N GLN A 118 3.31 27.21 5.18
CA GLN A 118 2.45 26.08 5.51
C GLN A 118 2.47 24.98 4.43
N LEU A 119 2.66 25.35 3.16
CA LEU A 119 2.86 24.38 2.08
C LEU A 119 4.18 23.62 2.24
N PHE A 120 5.26 24.32 2.59
CA PHE A 120 6.56 23.70 2.83
C PHE A 120 6.55 22.77 4.04
N ASP A 121 5.91 23.17 5.15
CA ASP A 121 5.77 22.30 6.32
C ASP A 121 5.04 20.99 5.97
N LYS A 122 3.95 21.09 5.19
CA LYS A 122 3.22 19.90 4.73
C LYS A 122 4.05 19.06 3.75
N LEU A 123 4.85 19.69 2.88
CA LEU A 123 5.76 19.00 1.98
C LEU A 123 6.81 18.19 2.76
N ILE A 124 7.38 18.75 3.84
CA ILE A 124 8.33 18.04 4.69
C ILE A 124 7.68 16.80 5.31
N ILE A 125 6.44 16.91 5.79
CA ILE A 125 5.68 15.77 6.33
C ILE A 125 5.50 14.69 5.26
N ILE A 126 5.05 15.06 4.06
CA ILE A 126 4.85 14.14 2.93
C ILE A 126 6.15 13.42 2.58
N VAL A 127 7.24 14.17 2.41
CA VAL A 127 8.58 13.64 2.10
C VAL A 127 9.02 12.64 3.17
N THR A 128 8.85 12.99 4.44
CA THR A 128 9.24 12.14 5.59
C THR A 128 8.47 10.82 5.60
N ILE A 129 7.15 10.88 5.45
CA ILE A 129 6.30 9.68 5.44
C ILE A 129 6.67 8.76 4.27
N ILE A 130 6.83 9.31 3.06
CA ILE A 130 7.18 8.52 1.88
C ILE A 130 8.58 7.92 2.02
N ALA A 131 9.55 8.67 2.58
CA ALA A 131 10.89 8.16 2.83
C ALA A 131 10.88 6.97 3.80
N ILE A 132 10.11 7.05 4.89
CA ILE A 132 9.95 5.95 5.84
C ILE A 132 9.33 4.72 5.16
N ILE A 133 8.24 4.91 4.41
CA ILE A 133 7.56 3.81 3.70
C ILE A 133 8.51 3.12 2.72
N LEU A 134 9.23 3.88 1.89
CA LEU A 134 10.21 3.32 0.97
C LEU A 134 11.36 2.63 1.69
N GLY A 135 11.83 3.17 2.82
CA GLY A 135 12.87 2.53 3.63
C GLY A 135 12.44 1.13 4.08
N VAL A 136 11.22 0.99 4.61
CA VAL A 136 10.64 -0.31 5.00
C VAL A 136 10.55 -1.24 3.79
N TRP A 137 10.09 -0.75 2.64
CA TRP A 137 9.96 -1.56 1.42
C TRP A 137 11.30 -2.04 0.89
N ILE A 138 12.35 -1.21 0.94
CA ILE A 138 13.71 -1.60 0.56
C ILE A 138 14.21 -2.74 1.46
N VAL A 139 14.05 -2.62 2.78
CA VAL A 139 14.46 -3.66 3.73
C VAL A 139 13.75 -4.99 3.44
N LEU A 140 12.42 -4.95 3.28
CA LEU A 140 11.63 -6.15 3.01
C LEU A 140 11.96 -6.78 1.66
N SER A 141 12.23 -5.97 0.65
CA SER A 141 12.70 -6.44 -0.66
C SER A 141 14.03 -7.17 -0.55
N LEU A 142 15.00 -6.64 0.21
CA LEU A 142 16.29 -7.29 0.43
C LEU A 142 16.12 -8.64 1.16
N LEU A 143 15.25 -8.70 2.16
CA LEU A 143 14.92 -9.94 2.87
C LEU A 143 14.23 -10.96 1.96
N GLY A 144 13.29 -10.52 1.12
CA GLY A 144 12.62 -11.36 0.13
C GLY A 144 13.61 -11.94 -0.89
N LYS A 145 14.54 -11.12 -1.39
CA LYS A 145 15.60 -11.58 -2.30
C LYS A 145 16.46 -12.67 -1.66
N ARG A 146 16.96 -12.46 -0.44
CA ARG A 146 17.76 -13.45 0.29
C ARG A 146 17.02 -14.77 0.50
N ARG A 147 15.71 -14.71 0.73
CA ARG A 147 14.88 -15.91 0.87
C ARG A 147 14.77 -16.67 -0.45
N ILE A 148 14.48 -15.98 -1.55
CA ILE A 148 14.35 -16.60 -2.87
C ILE A 148 15.68 -17.25 -3.29
N GLU A 149 16.81 -16.58 -3.04
CA GLU A 149 18.15 -17.15 -3.28
C GLU A 149 18.35 -18.46 -2.50
N LYS A 150 17.96 -18.51 -1.22
CA LYS A 150 18.03 -19.72 -0.39
C LYS A 150 17.07 -20.85 -0.80
N GLU A 151 15.96 -20.54 -1.47
CA GLU A 151 15.01 -21.55 -1.95
C GLU A 151 15.43 -22.14 -3.31
N LEU A 152 16.37 -21.49 -4.01
CA LEU A 152 16.90 -21.92 -5.31
C LEU A 152 18.22 -22.72 -5.22
N GLU A 153 18.94 -22.60 -4.09
CA GLU A 153 20.10 -23.44 -3.70
C GLU A 153 19.64 -24.78 -3.09
#